data_AF-A0A351L115-F1
#
_entry.id   AF-A0A351L115-F1
#
_cell.length_a   1.000
_cell.length_b   1.000
_cell.length_c   1.000
_cell.angle_alpha   90.00
_cell.angle_beta   90.00
_cell.angle_gamma   90.00
#
_symmetry.space_group_name_H-M   'P 1'
#
loop_
_entity.id
_entity.type
_entity.pdbx_description
1 polymer ?
#
loop_
_entity_poly.entity_id
_entity_poly.type
_entity_poly.pdbx_seq_one_letter_code
_entity_poly.pdbx_strand_id
1 'polypeptide(L)'
;MTHQSFPPPPINPFERLHVYDGLMMNSKRWLLAHEYHRRRQNVHYQSLNQPGIVWGLGVRLIDPPAEAPAQFRDRRWVEIQPGIGIDVEGNLIIVDAAIDRKFRIATPAPLTGSLTVYLVVSYVDPYNPERQENSELLREWIRFDERTDPPEHNQVELCRIELQPGIVKLEKPSDVLFPNGNQLDFRYRMQAKARPEAVVKVAQMKQNEADYDNGRKKLSNKIEENLSYLIQSAAALYPSLQGETEIGKVSLQTPRSVTYYDLLYLADSQVVAFEEEEVETVRSYLRTGGIVLIDSPSYNEDFADIIINDIIKDELEIDLENWQEIKREHPLRSQPFLFGALPHIEGQQIELWSGCGVILVRGALSSAWGLDEEYLRDRNEIRTAQELGINILHFAWRRRQITQLMQ
;
A
#
# COMPACT_ATOMS: atom_id res chain seq x y z
N MET A 1 0.71 -8.48 0.40
CA MET A 1 0.04 -7.78 -0.73
C MET A 1 1.13 -7.13 -1.56
N THR A 2 0.96 -6.83 -2.85
CA THR A 2 2.03 -6.19 -3.64
C THR A 2 2.35 -4.81 -3.07
N HIS A 3 3.61 -4.51 -2.73
CA HIS A 3 4.05 -3.21 -2.23
C HIS A 3 3.47 -2.07 -3.06
N GLN A 4 2.53 -1.31 -2.48
CA GLN A 4 1.88 -0.18 -3.16
C GLN A 4 2.72 1.10 -3.04
N SER A 5 3.97 1.04 -3.50
CA SER A 5 4.77 2.24 -3.69
C SER A 5 4.68 2.67 -5.14
N PHE A 6 3.87 3.68 -5.42
CA PHE A 6 3.88 4.35 -6.72
C PHE A 6 4.89 5.50 -6.64
N PRO A 7 6.06 5.43 -7.28
CA PRO A 7 7.03 6.51 -7.19
C PRO A 7 6.45 7.80 -7.79
N PRO A 8 6.86 8.99 -7.28
CA PRO A 8 6.59 10.23 -7.98
C PRO A 8 7.35 10.25 -9.32
N PRO A 9 6.84 10.98 -10.33
CA PRO A 9 7.56 11.14 -11.59
C PRO A 9 8.92 11.82 -11.38
N PRO A 10 9.90 11.59 -12.27
CA PRO A 10 11.21 12.23 -12.17
C PRO A 10 11.09 13.76 -12.32
N ILE A 11 11.80 14.50 -11.46
CA ILE A 11 11.81 15.98 -11.44
C ILE A 11 12.72 16.61 -12.52
N ASN A 12 13.23 15.80 -13.45
CA ASN A 12 14.11 16.28 -14.51
C ASN A 12 13.36 17.22 -15.46
N PRO A 13 13.95 18.35 -15.87
CA PRO A 13 13.31 19.27 -16.80
C PRO A 13 12.99 18.57 -18.13
N PHE A 14 11.94 19.07 -18.80
CA PHE A 14 11.59 18.59 -20.13
C PHE A 14 12.36 19.37 -21.19
N GLU A 15 12.99 18.64 -22.11
CA GLU A 15 13.68 19.21 -23.25
C GLU A 15 12.83 18.98 -24.51
N ARG A 16 12.53 20.06 -25.23
CA ARG A 16 11.73 20.02 -26.47
C ARG A 16 12.61 20.32 -27.67
N LEU A 17 12.26 19.74 -28.83
CA LEU A 17 12.88 20.10 -30.10
C LEU A 17 12.68 21.61 -30.36
N HIS A 18 13.78 22.34 -30.54
CA HIS A 18 13.73 23.74 -30.94
C HIS A 18 13.45 23.83 -32.45
N VAL A 19 12.29 24.36 -32.80
CA VAL A 19 11.84 24.54 -34.20
C VAL A 19 12.14 25.97 -34.65
N TYR A 20 12.85 26.11 -35.77
CA TYR A 20 13.22 27.37 -36.40
C TYR A 20 13.22 27.24 -37.92
N ASP A 21 13.15 28.36 -38.64
CA ASP A 21 13.10 28.35 -40.10
C ASP A 21 14.37 27.74 -40.71
N GLY A 22 14.17 26.85 -41.69
CA GLY A 22 15.27 26.09 -42.30
C GLY A 22 15.71 24.86 -41.49
N LEU A 23 15.03 24.52 -40.38
CA LEU A 23 15.28 23.26 -39.68
C LEU A 23 14.94 22.07 -40.60
N MET A 24 15.97 21.30 -40.96
CA MET A 24 15.79 20.05 -41.70
C MET A 24 15.10 19.00 -40.83
N MET A 25 13.92 18.51 -41.23
CA MET A 25 13.24 17.43 -40.51
C MET A 25 13.81 16.07 -40.94
N ASN A 26 14.10 15.20 -39.97
CA ASN A 26 14.53 13.82 -40.18
C ASN A 26 13.91 12.90 -39.13
N SER A 27 14.06 11.59 -39.30
CA SER A 27 13.48 10.58 -38.40
C SER A 27 13.88 10.78 -36.93
N LYS A 28 15.15 11.11 -36.66
CA LYS A 28 15.64 11.37 -35.30
C LYS A 28 14.95 12.58 -34.65
N ARG A 29 14.79 13.69 -35.38
CA ARG A 29 14.12 14.90 -34.87
C ARG A 29 12.63 14.68 -34.70
N TRP A 30 12.01 13.91 -35.59
CA TRP A 30 10.61 13.52 -35.47
C TRP A 30 10.38 12.65 -34.24
N LEU A 31 11.23 11.64 -34.02
CA LEU A 31 11.22 10.77 -32.85
C LEU A 31 11.38 11.60 -31.56
N LEU A 32 12.35 12.51 -31.51
CA LEU A 32 12.56 13.39 -30.36
C LEU A 32 11.30 14.20 -30.01
N ALA A 33 10.58 14.72 -31.01
CA ALA A 33 9.33 15.45 -30.78
C ALA A 33 8.23 14.53 -30.20
N HIS A 34 8.12 13.29 -30.68
CA HIS A 34 7.10 12.33 -30.22
C HIS A 34 7.42 11.82 -28.82
N GLU A 35 8.68 11.50 -28.53
CA GLU A 35 9.16 11.11 -27.20
C GLU A 35 8.89 12.21 -26.17
N TYR A 36 9.07 13.48 -26.53
CA TYR A 36 8.70 14.61 -25.65
C TYR A 36 7.22 14.57 -25.28
N HIS A 37 6.33 14.39 -26.25
CA HIS A 37 4.88 14.33 -26.00
C HIS A 37 4.50 13.11 -25.16
N ARG A 38 5.05 11.93 -25.47
CA ARG A 38 4.86 10.70 -24.68
C ARG A 38 5.33 10.88 -23.25
N ARG A 39 6.56 11.37 -23.04
CA ARG A 39 7.11 11.61 -21.69
C ARG A 39 6.24 12.60 -20.91
N ARG A 40 5.75 13.66 -21.54
CA ARG A 40 4.87 14.64 -20.88
C ARG A 40 3.52 14.03 -20.50
N GLN A 41 2.95 13.19 -21.35
CA GLN A 41 1.72 12.45 -21.07
C GLN A 41 1.91 11.47 -19.90
N ASN A 42 2.98 10.68 -19.93
CA ASN A 42 3.32 9.73 -18.87
C ASN A 42 3.50 10.44 -17.53
N VAL A 43 4.28 11.52 -17.48
CA VAL A 43 4.48 12.30 -16.25
C VAL A 43 3.17 12.91 -15.77
N HIS A 44 2.31 13.42 -16.66
CA HIS A 44 0.99 13.92 -16.28
C HIS A 44 0.14 12.82 -15.63
N TYR A 45 0.12 11.62 -16.22
CA TYR A 45 -0.60 10.49 -15.65
C TYR A 45 -0.04 10.08 -14.28
N GLN A 46 1.28 9.87 -14.18
CA GLN A 46 1.97 9.48 -12.95
C GLN A 46 1.78 10.48 -11.80
N SER A 47 1.62 11.76 -12.14
CA SER A 47 1.39 12.82 -11.16
C SER A 47 0.00 12.74 -10.51
N LEU A 48 -1.00 12.23 -11.25
CA LEU A 48 -2.41 12.38 -10.87
C LEU A 48 -3.14 11.05 -10.68
N ASN A 49 -2.61 9.94 -11.19
CA ASN A 49 -3.30 8.66 -11.23
C ASN A 49 -2.40 7.51 -10.75
N GLN A 50 -3.04 6.47 -10.23
CA GLN A 50 -2.44 5.18 -9.99
C GLN A 50 -2.54 4.29 -11.24
N PRO A 51 -1.57 3.40 -11.46
CA PRO A 51 -1.65 2.39 -12.50
C PRO A 51 -2.74 1.36 -12.19
N GLY A 52 -3.11 0.59 -13.20
CA GLY A 52 -4.04 -0.50 -13.06
C GLY A 52 -4.94 -0.65 -14.29
N ILE A 53 -6.00 -1.42 -14.10
CA ILE A 53 -6.98 -1.72 -15.12
C ILE A 53 -7.97 -0.57 -15.21
N VAL A 54 -8.15 -0.02 -16.41
CA VAL A 54 -9.16 1.01 -16.69
C VAL A 54 -10.49 0.33 -16.99
N TRP A 55 -10.46 -0.71 -17.83
CA TRP A 55 -11.65 -1.46 -18.22
C TRP A 55 -11.30 -2.84 -18.79
N GLY A 56 -12.17 -3.83 -18.60
CA GLY A 56 -12.02 -5.16 -19.21
C GLY A 56 -10.87 -5.96 -18.61
N LEU A 57 -10.02 -6.55 -19.47
CA LEU A 57 -8.85 -7.36 -19.08
C LEU A 57 -9.16 -8.52 -18.13
N GLY A 58 -10.36 -9.11 -18.28
CA GLY A 58 -10.75 -10.32 -17.55
C GLY A 58 -9.96 -11.54 -18.02
N VAL A 59 -10.08 -12.66 -17.31
CA VAL A 59 -9.46 -13.93 -17.70
C VAL A 59 -10.53 -15.02 -17.64
N ARG A 60 -10.61 -15.86 -18.67
CA ARG A 60 -11.55 -16.99 -18.69
C ARG A 60 -10.82 -18.28 -18.99
N LEU A 61 -11.26 -19.37 -18.37
CA LEU A 61 -10.80 -20.70 -18.72
C LEU A 61 -11.33 -21.11 -20.10
N ILE A 62 -10.46 -21.72 -20.89
CA ILE A 62 -10.79 -22.27 -22.20
C ILE A 62 -10.25 -23.70 -22.31
N ASP A 63 -10.80 -24.47 -23.25
CA ASP A 63 -10.19 -25.73 -23.65
C ASP A 63 -8.90 -25.46 -24.44
N PRO A 64 -7.94 -26.42 -24.46
CA PRO A 64 -6.74 -26.32 -25.25
C PRO A 64 -7.05 -25.98 -26.71
N PRO A 65 -6.34 -25.01 -27.32
CA PRO A 65 -6.49 -24.72 -28.73
C PRO A 65 -6.20 -25.97 -29.58
N ALA A 66 -6.87 -26.11 -30.72
CA ALA A 66 -6.72 -27.29 -31.58
C ALA A 66 -5.27 -27.45 -32.08
N GLU A 67 -4.63 -26.31 -32.34
CA GLU A 67 -3.23 -26.12 -32.73
C GLU A 67 -2.23 -26.47 -31.61
N ALA A 68 -2.67 -26.63 -30.36
CA ALA A 68 -1.76 -26.95 -29.25
C ALA A 68 -1.18 -28.37 -29.38
N PRO A 69 0.16 -28.54 -29.22
CA PRO A 69 0.80 -29.84 -29.12
C PRO A 69 0.13 -30.75 -28.09
N ALA A 70 0.09 -32.07 -28.34
CA ALA A 70 -0.62 -33.02 -27.48
C ALA A 70 -0.21 -32.95 -26.00
N GLN A 71 1.09 -32.71 -25.72
CA GLN A 71 1.62 -32.55 -24.38
C GLN A 71 1.09 -31.32 -23.63
N PHE A 72 0.53 -30.35 -24.35
CA PHE A 72 -0.05 -29.12 -23.81
C PHE A 72 -1.57 -29.11 -23.85
N ARG A 73 -2.23 -30.25 -24.15
CA ARG A 73 -3.69 -30.36 -24.11
C ARG A 73 -4.20 -30.67 -22.70
N ASP A 74 -3.85 -29.82 -21.75
CA ASP A 74 -4.25 -29.90 -20.34
C ASP A 74 -5.24 -28.80 -19.96
N ARG A 75 -5.81 -28.85 -18.75
CA ARG A 75 -6.77 -27.85 -18.27
C ARG A 75 -6.08 -26.62 -17.66
N ARG A 76 -5.11 -26.07 -18.38
CA ARG A 76 -4.28 -24.93 -17.93
C ARG A 76 -4.34 -23.73 -18.88
N TRP A 77 -5.28 -23.76 -19.81
CA TRP A 77 -5.46 -22.70 -20.80
C TRP A 77 -6.45 -21.65 -20.32
N VAL A 78 -6.05 -20.40 -20.53
CA VAL A 78 -6.86 -19.22 -20.29
C VAL A 78 -6.93 -18.38 -21.56
N GLU A 79 -7.99 -17.60 -21.68
CA GLU A 79 -8.08 -16.50 -22.62
C GLU A 79 -8.19 -15.19 -21.85
N ILE A 80 -7.30 -14.25 -22.16
CA ILE A 80 -7.37 -12.87 -21.65
C ILE A 80 -8.45 -12.13 -22.44
N GLN A 81 -9.41 -11.48 -21.78
CA GLN A 81 -10.45 -10.69 -22.44
C GLN A 81 -9.93 -9.32 -22.89
N PRO A 82 -10.53 -8.70 -23.92
CA PRO A 82 -10.15 -7.35 -24.33
C PRO A 82 -10.28 -6.34 -23.20
N GLY A 83 -9.48 -5.28 -23.26
CA GLY A 83 -9.51 -4.22 -22.28
C GLY A 83 -8.33 -3.27 -22.34
N ILE A 84 -8.29 -2.38 -21.36
CA ILE A 84 -7.33 -1.29 -21.25
C ILE A 84 -6.74 -1.31 -19.84
N GLY A 85 -5.41 -1.27 -19.78
CA GLY A 85 -4.64 -1.06 -18.55
C GLY A 85 -3.61 0.05 -18.72
N ILE A 86 -3.07 0.53 -17.62
CA ILE A 86 -1.99 1.52 -17.58
C ILE A 86 -0.97 1.05 -16.54
N ASP A 87 0.31 0.97 -16.92
CA ASP A 87 1.39 0.57 -16.01
C ASP A 87 1.89 1.75 -15.14
N VAL A 88 2.83 1.49 -14.22
CA VAL A 88 3.39 2.54 -13.33
C VAL A 88 4.12 3.63 -14.13
N GLU A 89 4.63 3.30 -15.31
CA GLU A 89 5.32 4.23 -16.20
C GLU A 89 4.35 5.13 -16.99
N GLY A 90 3.05 4.86 -16.92
CA GLY A 90 2.01 5.59 -17.67
C GLY A 90 1.81 5.07 -19.09
N ASN A 91 2.38 3.93 -19.45
CA ASN A 91 2.19 3.32 -20.77
C ASN A 91 0.80 2.67 -20.85
N LEU A 92 0.11 2.90 -21.96
CA LEU A 92 -1.19 2.31 -22.23
C LEU A 92 -1.01 0.87 -22.71
N ILE A 93 -1.80 -0.04 -22.15
CA ILE A 93 -1.87 -1.45 -22.54
C ILE A 93 -3.26 -1.68 -23.12
N ILE A 94 -3.33 -1.80 -24.45
CA ILE A 94 -4.59 -2.03 -25.16
C ILE A 94 -4.60 -3.47 -25.68
N VAL A 95 -5.51 -4.28 -25.13
CA VAL A 95 -5.76 -5.64 -25.58
C VAL A 95 -7.05 -5.64 -26.38
N ASP A 96 -6.97 -5.92 -27.68
CA ASP A 96 -8.13 -6.05 -28.56
C ASP A 96 -8.28 -7.47 -29.14
N ALA A 97 -9.33 -7.66 -29.94
CA ALA A 97 -9.66 -8.95 -30.51
C ALA A 97 -8.67 -9.46 -31.57
N ALA A 98 -7.81 -8.60 -32.12
CA ALA A 98 -6.84 -8.96 -33.14
C ALA A 98 -5.54 -9.55 -32.57
N ILE A 99 -5.35 -9.50 -31.24
CA ILE A 99 -4.21 -10.10 -30.56
C ILE A 99 -4.54 -11.57 -30.23
N ASP A 100 -3.54 -12.47 -30.32
CA ASP A 100 -3.70 -13.81 -29.75
C ASP A 100 -3.74 -13.72 -28.22
N ARG A 101 -4.91 -13.99 -27.67
CA ARG A 101 -5.21 -13.85 -26.24
C ARG A 101 -5.22 -15.19 -25.51
N LYS A 102 -4.91 -16.30 -26.19
CA LYS A 102 -4.87 -17.62 -25.58
C LYS A 102 -3.51 -17.81 -24.92
N PHE A 103 -3.51 -18.17 -23.65
CA PHE A 103 -2.29 -18.34 -22.86
C PHE A 103 -2.38 -19.63 -22.05
N ARG A 104 -1.28 -20.39 -21.98
CA ARG A 104 -1.21 -21.59 -21.15
C ARG A 104 -0.35 -21.31 -19.93
N ILE A 105 -0.87 -21.60 -18.75
CA ILE A 105 -0.09 -21.56 -17.51
C ILE A 105 0.93 -22.70 -17.52
N ALA A 106 2.21 -22.36 -17.64
CA ALA A 106 3.31 -23.31 -17.84
C ALA A 106 3.97 -23.74 -16.52
N THR A 107 3.91 -22.87 -15.50
CA THR A 107 4.58 -23.04 -14.21
C THR A 107 4.20 -24.39 -13.60
N PRO A 108 5.13 -25.25 -13.19
CA PRO A 108 4.79 -26.57 -12.64
C PRO A 108 4.08 -26.45 -11.28
N ALA A 109 3.34 -27.50 -10.89
CA ALA A 109 2.86 -27.59 -9.51
C ALA A 109 4.04 -27.65 -8.54
N PRO A 110 3.92 -27.02 -7.36
CA PRO A 110 4.90 -27.22 -6.30
C PRO A 110 4.89 -28.68 -5.83
N LEU A 111 6.04 -29.17 -5.35
CA LEU A 111 6.12 -30.52 -4.75
C LEU A 111 5.45 -30.57 -3.38
N THR A 112 5.54 -29.47 -2.63
CA THR A 112 4.96 -29.29 -1.28
C THR A 112 4.49 -27.85 -1.12
N GLY A 113 3.51 -27.63 -0.23
CA GLY A 113 2.95 -26.30 0.00
C GLY A 113 2.18 -25.77 -1.21
N SER A 114 2.06 -24.46 -1.33
CA SER A 114 1.41 -23.79 -2.46
C SER A 114 2.35 -22.79 -3.13
N LEU A 115 2.09 -22.51 -4.42
CA LEU A 115 2.85 -21.55 -5.21
C LEU A 115 1.90 -20.56 -5.85
N THR A 116 2.08 -19.27 -5.59
CA THR A 116 1.28 -18.23 -6.26
C THR A 116 1.88 -17.94 -7.63
N VAL A 117 1.04 -18.03 -8.67
CA VAL A 117 1.36 -17.62 -10.04
C VAL A 117 0.55 -16.38 -10.38
N TYR A 118 1.23 -15.34 -10.84
CA TYR A 118 0.67 -14.08 -11.29
C TYR A 118 0.59 -14.10 -12.81
N LEU A 119 -0.61 -13.88 -13.36
CA LEU A 119 -0.78 -13.62 -14.78
C LEU A 119 -0.74 -12.11 -15.00
N VAL A 120 0.20 -11.64 -15.82
CA VAL A 120 0.43 -10.21 -16.03
C VAL A 120 0.35 -9.85 -17.50
N VAL A 121 0.08 -8.57 -17.76
CA VAL A 121 0.21 -7.95 -19.08
C VAL A 121 1.17 -6.76 -19.01
N SER A 122 1.99 -6.58 -20.05
CA SER A 122 2.97 -5.49 -20.15
C SER A 122 2.93 -4.83 -21.52
N TYR A 123 3.22 -3.53 -21.56
CA TYR A 123 3.48 -2.79 -22.79
C TYR A 123 4.88 -3.14 -23.32
N VAL A 124 5.02 -3.28 -24.63
CA VAL A 124 6.31 -3.53 -25.30
C VAL A 124 6.48 -2.48 -26.40
N ASP A 125 7.50 -1.63 -26.26
CA ASP A 125 7.80 -0.63 -27.28
C ASP A 125 8.20 -1.33 -28.60
N PRO A 126 7.44 -1.14 -29.69
CA PRO A 126 7.74 -1.72 -30.99
C PRO A 126 9.01 -1.18 -31.63
N TYR A 127 9.58 -0.07 -31.14
CA TYR A 127 10.75 0.54 -31.77
C TYR A 127 11.98 -0.37 -31.67
N ASN A 128 12.35 -0.98 -32.79
CA ASN A 128 13.64 -1.65 -32.98
C ASN A 128 14.37 -1.01 -34.18
N PRO A 129 15.48 -0.27 -33.95
CA PRO A 129 16.20 0.42 -35.02
C PRO A 129 16.83 -0.54 -36.05
N GLU A 130 16.91 -1.85 -35.76
CA GLU A 130 17.46 -2.87 -36.65
C GLU A 130 16.41 -3.56 -37.53
N ARG A 131 15.11 -3.37 -37.27
CA ARG A 131 14.04 -3.95 -38.09
C ARG A 131 13.61 -2.97 -39.20
N GLN A 132 13.92 -3.33 -40.45
CA GLN A 132 13.25 -2.75 -41.61
C GLN A 132 11.83 -3.31 -41.69
N GLU A 133 10.87 -2.63 -41.09
CA GLU A 133 9.45 -2.92 -41.30
C GLU A 133 8.97 -2.22 -42.57
N ASN A 134 8.32 -2.97 -43.46
CA ASN A 134 7.74 -2.47 -44.73
C ASN A 134 6.37 -1.77 -44.53
N SER A 135 5.98 -1.48 -43.30
CA SER A 135 4.69 -0.88 -42.95
C SER A 135 4.90 0.57 -42.52
N GLU A 136 4.09 1.48 -43.07
CA GLU A 136 4.03 2.88 -42.59
C GLU A 136 3.41 3.00 -41.19
N LEU A 137 2.69 1.96 -40.75
CA LEU A 137 2.04 1.89 -39.45
C LEU A 137 2.80 0.93 -38.53
N LEU A 138 3.19 1.45 -37.38
CA LEU A 138 3.81 0.70 -36.28
C LEU A 138 2.74 0.49 -35.20
N ARG A 139 2.34 -0.76 -34.98
CA ARG A 139 1.38 -1.10 -33.92
C ARG A 139 2.15 -1.33 -32.61
N GLU A 140 1.65 -0.80 -31.50
CA GLU A 140 2.17 -1.10 -30.17
C GLU A 140 1.93 -2.57 -29.80
N TRP A 141 2.92 -3.19 -29.15
CA TRP A 141 2.85 -4.60 -28.78
C TRP A 141 2.55 -4.71 -27.29
N ILE A 142 1.87 -5.80 -26.94
CA ILE A 142 1.65 -6.18 -25.56
C ILE A 142 2.12 -7.61 -25.37
N ARG A 143 2.56 -7.92 -24.15
CA ARG A 143 3.04 -9.25 -23.79
C ARG A 143 2.26 -9.74 -22.58
N PHE A 144 1.69 -10.93 -22.71
CA PHE A 144 1.19 -11.72 -21.59
C PHE A 144 2.32 -12.57 -21.04
N ASP A 145 2.43 -12.66 -19.72
CA ASP A 145 3.44 -13.47 -19.06
C ASP A 145 2.90 -14.04 -17.75
N GLU A 146 3.54 -15.11 -17.26
CA GLU A 146 3.29 -15.65 -15.94
C GLU A 146 4.52 -15.47 -15.05
N ARG A 147 4.30 -15.20 -13.77
CA ARG A 147 5.38 -14.98 -12.80
C ARG A 147 5.10 -15.70 -11.50
N THR A 148 6.15 -16.08 -10.79
CA THR A 148 6.08 -16.62 -9.42
C THR A 148 6.38 -15.57 -8.36
N ASP A 149 6.97 -14.45 -8.77
CA ASP A 149 7.19 -13.26 -7.95
C ASP A 149 6.14 -12.19 -8.26
N PRO A 150 5.84 -11.28 -7.31
CA PRO A 150 4.98 -10.12 -7.53
C PRO A 150 5.28 -9.35 -8.84
N PRO A 151 4.26 -8.78 -9.49
CA PRO A 151 4.41 -7.96 -10.70
C PRO A 151 5.38 -6.78 -10.53
N GLU A 152 6.15 -6.49 -11.58
CA GLU A 152 7.04 -5.32 -11.65
C GLU A 152 6.29 -4.05 -12.07
N HIS A 153 6.97 -2.90 -12.04
CA HIS A 153 6.37 -1.59 -12.34
C HIS A 153 5.78 -1.46 -13.76
N ASN A 154 6.32 -2.19 -14.75
CA ASN A 154 5.85 -2.19 -16.13
C ASN A 154 4.78 -3.25 -16.42
N GLN A 155 4.23 -3.87 -15.37
CA GLN A 155 3.29 -4.98 -15.47
C GLN A 155 1.98 -4.65 -14.75
N VAL A 156 0.88 -5.07 -15.34
CA VAL A 156 -0.45 -5.01 -14.73
C VAL A 156 -0.91 -6.43 -14.43
N GLU A 157 -1.24 -6.70 -13.17
CA GLU A 157 -1.79 -7.99 -12.72
C GLU A 157 -3.20 -8.19 -13.27
N LEU A 158 -3.42 -9.30 -13.98
CA LEU A 158 -4.73 -9.69 -14.49
C LEU A 158 -5.49 -10.56 -13.49
N CYS A 159 -4.79 -11.53 -12.91
CA CYS A 159 -5.24 -12.40 -11.83
C CYS A 159 -4.04 -13.13 -11.23
N ARG A 160 -4.25 -13.76 -10.07
CA ARG A 160 -3.33 -14.76 -9.54
C ARG A 160 -3.99 -16.13 -9.41
N ILE A 161 -3.17 -17.15 -9.29
CA ILE A 161 -3.59 -18.55 -9.10
C ILE A 161 -2.70 -19.16 -8.04
N GLU A 162 -3.29 -19.72 -6.99
CA GLU A 162 -2.54 -20.49 -6.01
C GLU A 162 -2.45 -21.96 -6.46
N LEU A 163 -1.32 -22.36 -7.04
CA LEU A 163 -1.10 -23.74 -7.47
C LEU A 163 -0.87 -24.66 -6.28
N GLN A 164 -1.59 -25.78 -6.29
CA GLN A 164 -1.47 -26.84 -5.28
C GLN A 164 -0.64 -28.02 -5.81
N PRO A 165 -0.07 -28.85 -4.92
CA PRO A 165 0.71 -30.02 -5.34
C PRO A 165 -0.13 -31.02 -6.13
N GLY A 166 0.52 -31.71 -7.07
CA GLY A 166 -0.11 -32.74 -7.90
C GLY A 166 -0.49 -32.25 -9.30
N ILE A 167 -1.57 -32.80 -9.86
CA ILE A 167 -2.00 -32.49 -11.22
C ILE A 167 -2.73 -31.16 -11.23
N VAL A 168 -2.12 -30.14 -11.85
CA VAL A 168 -2.77 -28.82 -11.99
C VAL A 168 -3.92 -28.90 -12.99
N LYS A 169 -5.13 -28.64 -12.50
CA LYS A 169 -6.32 -28.37 -13.30
C LYS A 169 -6.90 -27.07 -12.83
N LEU A 170 -6.96 -26.09 -13.73
CA LEU A 170 -7.54 -24.80 -13.40
C LEU A 170 -9.06 -24.88 -13.43
N GLU A 171 -9.69 -24.28 -12.43
CA GLU A 171 -11.14 -24.30 -12.27
C GLU A 171 -11.71 -22.91 -12.01
N LYS A 172 -13.00 -22.74 -12.31
CA LYS A 172 -13.71 -21.51 -11.95
C LYS A 172 -13.97 -21.54 -10.44
N PRO A 173 -13.76 -20.42 -9.74
CA PRO A 173 -14.11 -20.35 -8.33
C PRO A 173 -15.62 -20.53 -8.14
N SER A 174 -16.00 -21.31 -7.12
CA SER A 174 -17.39 -21.44 -6.69
C SER A 174 -17.88 -20.18 -5.99
N ASP A 175 -16.98 -19.51 -5.27
CA ASP A 175 -17.16 -18.19 -4.70
C ASP A 175 -16.01 -17.29 -5.16
N VAL A 176 -16.34 -16.23 -5.91
CA VAL A 176 -15.37 -15.32 -6.51
C VAL A 176 -14.60 -14.49 -5.47
N LEU A 177 -15.13 -14.36 -4.25
CA LEU A 177 -14.48 -13.64 -3.15
C LEU A 177 -13.60 -14.57 -2.28
N PHE A 178 -13.73 -15.89 -2.45
CA PHE A 178 -12.97 -16.91 -1.72
C PHE A 178 -12.52 -18.03 -2.66
N PRO A 179 -11.67 -17.72 -3.67
CA PRO A 179 -11.11 -18.73 -4.55
C PRO A 179 -10.22 -19.71 -3.77
N ASN A 180 -10.35 -21.00 -4.08
CA ASN A 180 -9.50 -22.07 -3.58
C ASN A 180 -8.25 -22.26 -4.46
N GLY A 181 -7.37 -23.18 -4.05
CA GLY A 181 -6.23 -23.61 -4.86
C GLY A 181 -6.64 -24.05 -6.27
N ASN A 182 -5.79 -23.72 -7.25
CA ASN A 182 -5.99 -23.90 -8.69
C ASN A 182 -7.20 -23.15 -9.27
N GLN A 183 -7.76 -22.15 -8.57
CA GLN A 183 -8.83 -21.29 -9.10
C GLN A 183 -8.29 -19.90 -9.45
N LEU A 184 -8.94 -19.23 -10.40
CA LEU A 184 -8.60 -17.85 -10.76
C LEU A 184 -9.01 -16.89 -9.64
N ASP A 185 -8.06 -16.11 -9.14
CA ASP A 185 -8.28 -15.08 -8.11
C ASP A 185 -8.12 -13.68 -8.71
N PHE A 186 -9.22 -12.93 -8.74
CA PHE A 186 -9.29 -11.57 -9.28
C PHE A 186 -9.30 -10.46 -8.21
N ARG A 187 -9.26 -10.81 -6.91
CA ARG A 187 -9.49 -9.86 -5.81
C ARG A 187 -8.43 -8.77 -5.69
N TYR A 188 -7.28 -8.98 -6.32
CA TYR A 188 -6.09 -8.16 -6.17
C TYR A 188 -5.74 -7.34 -7.40
N ARG A 189 -6.61 -7.38 -8.41
CA ARG A 189 -6.52 -6.51 -9.57
C ARG A 189 -6.63 -5.06 -9.12
N MET A 190 -5.61 -4.27 -9.39
CA MET A 190 -5.68 -2.84 -9.16
C MET A 190 -6.50 -2.19 -10.27
N GLN A 191 -7.49 -1.38 -9.88
CA GLN A 191 -8.18 -0.49 -10.81
C GLN A 191 -7.40 0.82 -10.91
N ALA A 192 -7.29 1.36 -12.12
CA ALA A 192 -6.77 2.70 -12.32
C ALA A 192 -7.70 3.71 -11.61
N LYS A 193 -7.11 4.58 -10.80
CA LYS A 193 -7.85 5.59 -10.01
C LYS A 193 -7.01 6.83 -9.79
N ALA A 194 -7.62 7.89 -9.26
CA ALA A 194 -6.89 9.07 -8.83
C ALA A 194 -5.83 8.70 -7.78
N ARG A 195 -4.66 9.31 -7.88
CA ARG A 195 -3.57 9.16 -6.94
C ARG A 195 -3.94 9.87 -5.63
N PRO A 196 -3.78 9.22 -4.46
CA PRO A 196 -3.96 9.89 -3.19
C PRO A 196 -2.90 10.98 -3.04
N GLU A 197 -3.25 12.04 -2.32
CA GLU A 197 -2.30 13.10 -1.97
C GLU A 197 -1.18 12.57 -1.07
N ALA A 198 -1.50 11.55 -0.26
CA ALA A 198 -0.64 11.01 0.76
C ALA A 198 -0.69 9.48 0.82
N VAL A 199 0.47 8.85 1.00
CA VAL A 199 0.59 7.44 1.38
C VAL A 199 1.31 7.36 2.72
N VAL A 200 0.61 6.90 3.75
CA VAL A 200 1.12 6.74 5.12
C VAL A 200 1.73 5.37 5.32
N LYS A 201 2.89 5.34 5.95
CA LYS A 201 3.59 4.12 6.35
C LYS A 201 3.56 3.98 7.86
N VAL A 202 3.01 2.86 8.33
CA VAL A 202 2.88 2.57 9.76
C VAL A 202 3.77 1.38 10.11
N ALA A 203 4.48 1.48 11.21
CA ALA A 203 5.17 0.35 11.82
C ALA A 203 4.74 0.15 13.27
N GLN A 204 4.84 -1.08 13.73
CA GLN A 204 4.82 -1.43 15.14
C GLN A 204 6.20 -1.92 15.59
N MET A 205 6.51 -1.74 16.87
CA MET A 205 7.75 -2.26 17.44
C MET A 205 7.71 -3.79 17.53
N LYS A 206 8.77 -4.44 17.02
CA LYS A 206 8.98 -5.89 17.11
C LYS A 206 9.23 -6.25 18.58
N GLN A 207 8.43 -7.18 19.11
CA GLN A 207 8.69 -7.76 20.42
C GLN A 207 9.74 -8.87 20.33
N ASN A 208 10.60 -8.98 21.35
CA ASN A 208 11.61 -10.03 21.43
C ASN A 208 10.97 -11.42 21.51
N GLU A 209 11.32 -12.31 20.57
CA GLU A 209 10.77 -13.67 20.46
C GLU A 209 11.09 -14.57 21.67
N ALA A 210 12.09 -14.20 22.48
CA ALA A 210 12.53 -14.96 23.65
C ALA A 210 11.64 -14.79 24.89
N ASP A 211 10.85 -13.71 24.99
CA ASP A 211 9.98 -13.39 26.15
C ASP A 211 8.49 -13.72 25.91
N TYR A 212 8.23 -14.63 24.96
CA TYR A 212 6.88 -14.96 24.52
C TYR A 212 6.15 -15.90 25.49
N ASP A 213 5.22 -15.32 26.27
CA ASP A 213 4.00 -16.05 26.62
C ASP A 213 2.98 -15.90 25.46
N ASN A 214 2.16 -16.94 25.25
CA ASN A 214 1.17 -17.02 24.17
C ASN A 214 0.19 -15.83 24.17
N GLY A 215 -0.10 -15.23 25.32
CA GLY A 215 -0.97 -14.07 25.45
C GLY A 215 -0.45 -12.81 24.74
N ARG A 216 0.84 -12.49 24.90
CA ARG A 216 1.45 -11.29 24.28
C ARG A 216 1.54 -11.42 22.76
N LYS A 217 1.80 -12.64 22.26
CA LYS A 217 1.73 -12.97 20.83
C LYS A 217 0.37 -12.66 20.23
N LYS A 218 -0.69 -13.13 20.89
CA LYS A 218 -2.06 -12.93 20.44
C LYS A 218 -2.38 -11.43 20.38
N LEU A 219 -1.94 -10.66 21.37
CA LEU A 219 -2.15 -9.22 21.41
C LEU A 219 -1.42 -8.48 20.28
N SER A 220 -0.14 -8.76 20.03
CA SER A 220 0.62 -8.11 18.93
C SER A 220 0.01 -8.42 17.57
N ASN A 221 -0.40 -9.66 17.31
CA ASN A 221 -1.09 -10.02 16.07
C ASN A 221 -2.42 -9.28 15.94
N LYS A 222 -3.20 -9.18 17.03
CA LYS A 222 -4.47 -8.44 17.04
C LYS A 222 -4.28 -6.95 16.75
N ILE A 223 -3.23 -6.33 17.29
CA ILE A 223 -2.88 -4.93 17.00
C ILE A 223 -2.54 -4.75 15.51
N GLU A 224 -1.75 -5.66 14.93
CA GLU A 224 -1.41 -5.64 13.50
C GLU A 224 -2.65 -5.74 12.62
N GLU A 225 -3.59 -6.63 12.97
CA GLU A 225 -4.87 -6.77 12.30
C GLU A 225 -5.71 -5.49 12.42
N ASN A 226 -5.82 -4.92 13.62
CA ASN A 226 -6.57 -3.69 13.86
C ASN A 226 -6.01 -2.49 13.08
N LEU A 227 -4.68 -2.33 13.06
CA LEU A 227 -4.01 -1.33 12.24
C LEU A 227 -4.28 -1.56 10.75
N SER A 228 -4.26 -2.82 10.30
CA SER A 228 -4.60 -3.17 8.92
C SER A 228 -6.04 -2.77 8.57
N TYR A 229 -7.01 -2.97 9.48
CA TYR A 229 -8.38 -2.51 9.30
C TYR A 229 -8.50 -0.97 9.27
N LEU A 230 -7.75 -0.26 10.12
CA LEU A 230 -7.69 1.20 10.06
C LEU A 230 -7.18 1.68 8.68
N ILE A 231 -6.09 1.10 8.19
CA ILE A 231 -5.49 1.45 6.89
C ILE A 231 -6.46 1.18 5.74
N GLN A 232 -7.18 0.05 5.78
CA GLN A 232 -8.23 -0.25 4.80
C GLN A 232 -9.37 0.77 4.86
N SER A 233 -9.78 1.19 6.06
CA SER A 233 -10.84 2.18 6.24
C SER A 233 -10.45 3.58 5.74
N ALA A 234 -9.17 3.94 5.82
CA ALA A 234 -8.66 5.26 5.41
C ALA A 234 -8.99 5.57 3.95
N ALA A 235 -8.71 4.63 3.03
CA ALA A 235 -8.98 4.82 1.61
C ALA A 235 -10.48 4.94 1.28
N ALA A 236 -11.36 4.39 2.13
CA ALA A 236 -12.81 4.47 1.95
C ALA A 236 -13.41 5.75 2.56
N LEU A 237 -12.94 6.15 3.75
CA LEU A 237 -13.47 7.30 4.49
C LEU A 237 -12.82 8.63 4.07
N TYR A 238 -11.55 8.60 3.65
CA TYR A 238 -10.80 9.77 3.21
C TYR A 238 -9.87 9.42 2.03
N PRO A 239 -10.38 9.35 0.79
CA PRO A 239 -9.64 8.85 -0.38
C PRO A 239 -8.34 9.60 -0.73
N SER A 240 -8.15 10.84 -0.24
CA SER A 240 -6.90 11.59 -0.39
C SER A 240 -5.74 10.99 0.42
N LEU A 241 -6.04 10.15 1.43
CA LEU A 241 -5.05 9.42 2.22
C LEU A 241 -5.19 7.92 1.97
N GLN A 242 -4.07 7.28 1.66
CA GLN A 242 -3.96 5.84 1.60
C GLN A 242 -2.88 5.38 2.59
N GLY A 243 -3.00 4.17 3.13
CA GLY A 243 -1.90 3.55 3.87
C GLY A 243 -1.21 2.48 3.04
N GLU A 244 0.07 2.25 3.30
CA GLU A 244 0.78 1.06 2.82
C GLU A 244 0.13 -0.18 3.46
N THR A 245 -0.22 -1.18 2.65
CA THR A 245 -1.05 -2.31 3.08
C THR A 245 -0.41 -3.20 4.14
N GLU A 246 0.92 -3.19 4.24
CA GLU A 246 1.67 -4.01 5.20
C GLU A 246 2.15 -3.12 6.35
N ILE A 247 1.82 -3.52 7.57
CA ILE A 247 2.30 -2.85 8.77
C ILE A 247 3.74 -3.29 9.03
N GLY A 248 4.65 -2.34 9.04
CA GLY A 248 6.06 -2.59 9.31
C GLY A 248 6.28 -3.16 10.70
N LYS A 249 7.33 -3.98 10.85
CA LYS A 249 7.83 -4.43 12.16
C LYS A 249 9.26 -3.93 12.32
N VAL A 250 9.49 -3.06 13.30
CA VAL A 250 10.80 -2.39 13.49
C VAL A 250 11.40 -2.69 14.85
N SER A 251 12.72 -2.72 14.96
CA SER A 251 13.41 -2.71 16.25
C SER A 251 14.02 -1.33 16.47
N LEU A 252 13.79 -0.76 17.65
CA LEU A 252 14.36 0.53 18.06
C LEU A 252 15.88 0.47 18.20
N GLN A 253 16.46 -0.71 18.42
CA GLN A 253 17.91 -0.92 18.38
C GLN A 253 18.51 -0.75 16.97
N THR A 254 17.68 -0.66 15.93
CA THR A 254 18.10 -0.44 14.54
C THR A 254 17.51 0.86 13.98
N PRO A 255 18.11 2.04 14.27
CA PRO A 255 17.50 3.35 14.00
C PRO A 255 17.08 3.59 12.55
N ARG A 256 17.86 3.06 11.59
CA ARG A 256 17.59 3.20 10.15
C ARG A 256 16.30 2.53 9.70
N SER A 257 15.78 1.55 10.47
CA SER A 257 14.52 0.88 10.12
C SER A 257 13.31 1.76 10.41
N VAL A 258 13.37 2.59 11.46
CA VAL A 258 12.25 3.41 11.92
C VAL A 258 12.05 4.63 11.03
N THR A 259 13.15 5.20 10.50
CA THR A 259 13.12 6.37 9.61
C THR A 259 12.51 6.09 8.23
N TYR A 260 11.97 4.91 7.96
CA TYR A 260 11.15 4.67 6.78
C TYR A 260 9.67 5.04 7.01
N TYR A 261 9.20 5.03 8.26
CA TYR A 261 7.78 5.08 8.62
C TYR A 261 7.31 6.45 9.12
N ASP A 262 6.08 6.82 8.83
CA ASP A 262 5.47 8.10 9.24
C ASP A 262 4.91 8.03 10.65
N LEU A 263 4.41 6.85 11.03
CA LEU A 263 3.86 6.55 12.33
C LEU A 263 4.50 5.29 12.90
N LEU A 264 5.00 5.38 14.12
CA LEU A 264 5.40 4.27 14.95
C LEU A 264 4.33 4.02 16.03
N TYR A 265 3.74 2.84 16.02
CA TYR A 265 2.81 2.38 17.04
C TYR A 265 3.55 1.62 18.14
N LEU A 266 3.26 1.96 19.40
CA LEU A 266 3.80 1.32 20.59
C LEU A 266 2.66 1.01 21.57
N ALA A 267 2.69 -0.17 22.17
CA ALA A 267 1.89 -0.46 23.35
C ALA A 267 2.55 0.17 24.59
N ASP A 268 1.73 0.60 25.55
CA ASP A 268 2.19 1.14 26.84
C ASP A 268 3.30 0.31 27.51
N SER A 269 3.10 -1.01 27.60
CA SER A 269 4.04 -1.96 28.19
C SER A 269 5.41 -2.01 27.51
N GLN A 270 5.50 -1.62 26.24
CA GLN A 270 6.77 -1.55 25.51
C GLN A 270 7.53 -0.27 25.86
N VAL A 271 6.80 0.84 26.06
CA VAL A 271 7.39 2.13 26.40
C VAL A 271 8.00 2.09 27.79
N VAL A 272 7.29 1.53 28.76
CA VAL A 272 7.76 1.41 30.16
C VAL A 272 9.07 0.61 30.27
N ALA A 273 9.36 -0.24 29.28
CA ALA A 273 10.55 -1.08 29.24
C ALA A 273 11.68 -0.50 28.37
N PHE A 274 11.61 0.78 27.97
CA PHE A 274 12.62 1.39 27.12
C PHE A 274 14.01 1.38 27.75
N GLU A 275 14.99 1.03 26.92
CA GLU A 275 16.41 1.23 27.21
C GLU A 275 16.88 2.59 26.68
N GLU A 276 18.00 3.11 27.21
CA GLU A 276 18.56 4.42 26.85
C GLU A 276 18.80 4.56 25.33
N GLU A 277 19.25 3.49 24.66
CA GLU A 277 19.44 3.46 23.20
C GLU A 277 18.11 3.60 22.42
N GLU A 278 17.02 3.07 22.96
CA GLU A 278 15.69 3.14 22.36
C GLU A 278 15.10 4.54 22.52
N VAL A 279 15.31 5.17 23.68
CA VAL A 279 14.96 6.58 23.94
C VAL A 279 15.66 7.50 22.93
N GLU A 280 16.97 7.34 22.72
CA GLU A 280 17.70 8.14 21.72
C GLU A 280 17.22 7.88 20.29
N THR A 281 16.86 6.63 19.97
CA THR A 281 16.29 6.30 18.66
C THR A 281 14.94 6.99 18.45
N VAL A 282 14.07 6.99 19.44
CA VAL A 282 12.78 7.71 19.41
C VAL A 282 13.03 9.22 19.29
N ARG A 283 13.95 9.78 20.06
CA ARG A 283 14.32 11.20 19.98
C ARG A 283 14.80 11.59 18.58
N SER A 284 15.67 10.79 17.98
CA SER A 284 16.14 10.97 16.61
C SER A 284 14.99 10.86 15.59
N TYR A 285 14.12 9.87 15.76
CA TYR A 285 12.96 9.67 14.90
C TYR A 285 11.99 10.87 14.93
N LEU A 286 11.66 11.38 16.11
CA LEU A 286 10.79 12.55 16.29
C LEU A 286 11.37 13.80 15.61
N ARG A 287 12.70 13.98 15.59
CA ARG A 287 13.38 15.09 14.87
C ARG A 287 13.24 15.00 13.35
N THR A 288 13.01 13.81 12.80
CA THR A 288 12.69 13.64 11.36
C THR A 288 11.23 13.97 11.02
N GLY A 289 10.43 14.33 12.03
CA GLY A 289 9.00 14.64 11.90
C GLY A 289 8.07 13.43 12.04
N GLY A 290 8.62 12.23 12.26
CA GLY A 290 7.84 11.01 12.50
C GLY A 290 7.04 11.07 13.80
N ILE A 291 5.89 10.41 13.85
CA ILE A 291 5.00 10.39 15.03
C ILE A 291 5.14 9.07 15.78
N VAL A 292 5.13 9.14 17.11
CA VAL A 292 4.95 7.98 17.97
C VAL A 292 3.54 7.99 18.55
N LEU A 293 2.77 6.95 18.29
CA LEU A 293 1.48 6.71 18.93
C LEU A 293 1.65 5.62 20.00
N ILE A 294 1.33 5.98 21.24
CA ILE A 294 1.34 5.09 22.38
C ILE A 294 -0.12 4.83 22.76
N ASP A 295 -0.56 3.58 22.68
CA ASP A 295 -1.90 3.17 23.09
C ASP A 295 -1.84 2.41 24.42
N SER A 296 -2.55 2.92 25.41
CA SER A 296 -2.70 2.32 26.74
C SER A 296 -4.14 1.81 26.91
N PRO A 297 -4.37 0.50 26.70
CA PRO A 297 -5.71 -0.08 26.80
C PRO A 297 -6.14 -0.31 28.25
N SER A 298 -5.20 -0.34 29.20
CA SER A 298 -5.54 -0.59 30.60
C SER A 298 -6.07 0.68 31.25
N TYR A 299 -7.26 0.57 31.84
CA TYR A 299 -7.76 1.56 32.80
C TYR A 299 -7.11 1.41 34.19
N ASN A 300 -6.14 0.49 34.37
CA ASN A 300 -5.36 0.41 35.61
C ASN A 300 -4.43 1.63 35.72
N GLU A 301 -4.48 2.30 36.86
CA GLU A 301 -4.30 3.75 36.96
C GLU A 301 -2.86 4.29 36.75
N ASP A 302 -1.78 3.49 36.71
CA ASP A 302 -0.44 4.09 36.83
C ASP A 302 0.40 4.14 35.54
N PHE A 303 0.14 3.31 34.51
CA PHE A 303 1.07 3.22 33.38
C PHE A 303 1.14 4.47 32.52
N ALA A 304 0.00 5.06 32.17
CA ALA A 304 0.00 6.28 31.38
C ALA A 304 0.65 7.45 32.15
N ASP A 305 0.49 7.52 33.47
CA ASP A 305 1.10 8.57 34.28
C ASP A 305 2.63 8.36 34.41
N ILE A 306 3.09 7.11 34.56
CA ILE A 306 4.52 6.74 34.48
C ILE A 306 5.09 7.11 33.12
N ILE A 307 4.41 6.75 32.02
CA ILE A 307 4.86 7.06 30.66
C ILE A 307 4.95 8.58 30.46
N ILE A 308 3.96 9.35 30.90
CA ILE A 308 3.97 10.81 30.78
C ILE A 308 5.13 11.42 31.56
N ASN A 309 5.28 11.08 32.84
CA ASN A 309 6.23 11.74 33.72
C ASN A 309 7.65 11.20 33.55
N ASP A 310 7.84 9.89 33.67
CA ASP A 310 9.18 9.30 33.77
C ASP A 310 9.84 9.19 32.39
N ILE A 311 9.07 8.99 31.32
CA ILE A 311 9.62 8.71 29.99
C ILE A 311 9.45 9.89 29.04
N ILE A 312 8.23 10.41 28.89
CA ILE A 312 8.01 11.47 27.91
C ILE A 312 8.58 12.79 28.41
N LYS A 313 8.37 13.12 29.68
CA LYS A 313 8.86 14.37 30.27
C LYS A 313 10.31 14.28 30.71
N ASP A 314 10.68 13.28 31.52
CA ASP A 314 12.03 13.23 32.10
C ASP A 314 13.08 12.72 31.10
N GLU A 315 12.79 11.65 30.36
CA GLU A 315 13.74 11.08 29.39
C GLU A 315 13.68 11.79 28.03
N LEU A 316 12.49 11.98 27.43
CA LEU A 316 12.36 12.60 26.10
C LEU A 316 12.34 14.14 26.12
N GLU A 317 12.22 14.76 27.29
CA GLU A 317 12.13 16.22 27.47
C GLU A 317 10.96 16.85 26.70
N ILE A 318 9.80 16.18 26.68
CA ILE A 318 8.60 16.60 25.97
C ILE A 318 7.47 16.88 26.96
N ASP A 319 6.91 18.09 26.90
CA ASP A 319 5.65 18.40 27.56
C ASP A 319 4.48 17.99 26.67
N LEU A 320 3.56 17.20 27.23
CA LEU A 320 2.32 16.81 26.55
C LEU A 320 1.16 17.71 26.98
N GLU A 321 0.40 18.20 26.00
CA GLU A 321 -0.86 18.92 26.23
C GLU A 321 -2.03 17.92 26.21
N ASN A 322 -2.94 18.04 27.18
CA ASN A 322 -4.18 17.25 27.16
C ASN A 322 -5.09 17.74 26.02
N TRP A 323 -5.94 16.87 25.47
CA TRP A 323 -6.92 17.20 24.41
C TRP A 323 -7.70 18.51 24.64
N GLN A 324 -8.06 18.80 25.90
CA GLN A 324 -8.78 20.04 26.24
C GLN A 324 -7.93 21.31 26.06
N GLU A 325 -6.61 21.18 26.21
CA GLU A 325 -5.63 22.26 26.14
C GLU A 325 -5.07 22.45 24.73
N ILE A 326 -5.05 21.37 23.92
CA ILE A 326 -4.63 21.43 22.52
C ILE A 326 -5.43 22.50 21.76
N LYS A 327 -4.70 23.37 21.05
CA LYS A 327 -5.27 24.47 20.23
C LYS A 327 -6.38 23.98 19.31
N ARG A 328 -7.41 24.80 19.12
CA ARG A 328 -8.59 24.44 18.29
C ARG A 328 -8.23 24.15 16.84
N GLU A 329 -7.19 24.81 16.33
CA GLU A 329 -6.70 24.68 14.96
C GLU A 329 -5.74 23.48 14.79
N HIS A 330 -5.46 22.73 15.87
CA HIS A 330 -4.57 21.58 15.80
C HIS A 330 -5.13 20.52 14.83
N PRO A 331 -4.30 19.93 13.93
CA PRO A 331 -4.78 18.98 12.93
C PRO A 331 -5.49 17.76 13.53
N LEU A 332 -5.03 17.24 14.68
CA LEU A 332 -5.71 16.12 15.36
C LEU A 332 -7.18 16.41 15.69
N ARG A 333 -7.55 17.69 15.90
CA ARG A 333 -8.93 18.11 16.21
C ARG A 333 -9.78 18.37 14.97
N SER A 334 -9.15 18.65 13.83
CA SER A 334 -9.82 19.32 12.72
C SER A 334 -9.61 18.68 11.36
N GLN A 335 -8.68 17.73 11.20
CA GLN A 335 -8.31 17.19 9.90
C GLN A 335 -7.94 15.70 9.89
N PRO A 336 -8.50 14.93 8.93
CA PRO A 336 -9.54 15.33 7.98
C PRO A 336 -10.94 15.45 8.60
N PHE A 337 -11.16 14.87 9.79
CA PHE A 337 -12.45 14.91 10.47
C PHE A 337 -12.43 15.89 11.66
N LEU A 338 -13.54 16.59 11.88
CA LEU A 338 -13.70 17.53 12.98
C LEU A 338 -14.18 16.81 14.25
N PHE A 339 -13.45 16.97 15.35
CA PHE A 339 -13.79 16.41 16.66
C PHE A 339 -14.06 17.52 17.68
N GLY A 340 -15.32 17.58 18.14
CA GLY A 340 -15.71 18.38 19.31
C GLY A 340 -15.39 17.68 20.63
N ALA A 341 -15.43 16.34 20.63
CA ALA A 341 -15.16 15.47 21.77
C ALA A 341 -14.47 14.18 21.28
N LEU A 342 -13.73 13.51 22.16
CA LEU A 342 -13.06 12.25 21.82
C LEU A 342 -14.07 11.08 21.76
N PRO A 343 -13.76 10.01 20.99
CA PRO A 343 -14.57 8.79 20.92
C PRO A 343 -14.81 8.15 22.29
N HIS A 344 -15.91 7.42 22.40
CA HIS A 344 -16.17 6.52 23.53
C HIS A 344 -15.88 5.09 23.07
N ILE A 345 -15.06 4.36 23.82
CA ILE A 345 -14.76 2.95 23.59
C ILE A 345 -15.28 2.18 24.81
N GLU A 346 -16.09 1.14 24.58
CA GLU A 346 -16.70 0.33 25.65
C GLU A 346 -17.42 1.19 26.72
N GLY A 347 -18.07 2.26 26.27
CA GLY A 347 -18.84 3.18 27.11
C GLY A 347 -18.02 4.22 27.88
N GLN A 348 -16.69 4.25 27.74
CA GLN A 348 -15.82 5.24 28.37
C GLN A 348 -15.18 6.16 27.32
N GLN A 349 -15.16 7.47 27.60
CA GLN A 349 -14.48 8.41 26.72
C GLN A 349 -12.96 8.22 26.84
N ILE A 350 -12.28 8.11 25.70
CA ILE A 350 -10.81 8.01 25.71
C ILE A 350 -10.19 9.35 26.12
N GLU A 351 -8.99 9.29 26.66
CA GLU A 351 -8.16 10.46 26.93
C GLU A 351 -7.00 10.49 25.92
N LEU A 352 -6.63 11.70 25.49
CA LEU A 352 -5.56 11.89 24.52
C LEU A 352 -4.67 13.05 24.95
N TRP A 353 -3.36 12.84 24.85
CA TRP A 353 -2.36 13.86 25.00
C TRP A 353 -1.47 13.93 23.77
N SER A 354 -0.97 15.11 23.44
CA SER A 354 -0.03 15.28 22.32
C SER A 354 1.00 16.36 22.59
N GLY A 355 2.23 16.12 22.14
CA GLY A 355 3.33 17.07 22.26
C GLY A 355 4.54 16.59 21.47
N CYS A 356 5.22 17.50 20.76
CA CYS A 356 6.46 17.25 20.01
C CYS A 356 6.50 15.98 19.15
N GLY A 357 5.34 15.53 18.64
CA GLY A 357 5.21 14.35 17.81
C GLY A 357 4.91 13.03 18.53
N VAL A 358 4.72 13.07 19.84
CA VAL A 358 4.18 11.97 20.62
C VAL A 358 2.67 12.17 20.75
N ILE A 359 1.93 11.07 20.62
CA ILE A 359 0.50 10.98 20.91
C ILE A 359 0.33 9.83 21.88
N LEU A 360 -0.20 10.12 23.06
CA LEU A 360 -0.57 9.11 24.04
C LEU A 360 -2.09 9.02 24.11
N VAL A 361 -2.62 7.80 24.05
CA VAL A 361 -4.05 7.53 24.17
C VAL A 361 -4.28 6.57 25.33
N ARG A 362 -5.25 6.90 26.19
CA ARG A 362 -5.76 6.02 27.25
C ARG A 362 -7.21 5.66 26.90
N GLY A 363 -7.53 4.36 26.88
CA GLY A 363 -8.88 3.86 26.56
C GLY A 363 -8.97 2.95 25.34
N ALA A 364 -7.91 2.19 25.04
CA ALA A 364 -7.90 1.07 24.07
C ALA A 364 -8.34 1.45 22.65
N LEU A 365 -7.91 2.61 22.14
CA LEU A 365 -8.36 3.12 20.83
C LEU A 365 -8.06 2.14 19.69
N SER A 366 -6.89 1.51 19.70
CA SER A 366 -6.52 0.55 18.64
C SER A 366 -7.45 -0.64 18.59
N SER A 367 -8.02 -1.03 19.73
CA SER A 367 -8.93 -2.16 19.79
C SER A 367 -10.17 -1.93 18.92
N ALA A 368 -10.66 -0.68 18.83
CA ALA A 368 -11.88 -0.30 18.14
C ALA A 368 -11.74 -0.16 16.62
N TRP A 369 -10.52 -0.28 16.08
CA TRP A 369 -10.30 -0.22 14.63
C TRP A 369 -10.58 -1.53 13.90
N GLY A 370 -10.43 -2.67 14.59
CA GLY A 370 -10.59 -3.99 14.01
C GLY A 370 -11.91 -4.68 14.35
N LEU A 371 -11.99 -5.96 14.00
CA LEU A 371 -13.16 -6.79 14.29
C LEU A 371 -13.25 -7.08 15.78
N ASP A 372 -14.45 -6.91 16.33
CA ASP A 372 -14.79 -7.35 17.66
C ASP A 372 -15.22 -8.83 17.61
N GLU A 373 -14.45 -9.71 18.26
CA GLU A 373 -14.74 -11.15 18.33
C GLU A 373 -16.07 -11.43 19.07
N GLU A 374 -16.48 -10.52 19.96
CA GLU A 374 -17.70 -10.65 20.76
C GLU A 374 -18.91 -9.98 20.10
N TYR A 375 -18.71 -9.24 19.01
CA TYR A 375 -19.74 -8.50 18.26
C TYR A 375 -20.57 -7.52 19.13
N LEU A 376 -19.97 -6.98 20.18
CA LEU A 376 -20.63 -6.11 21.16
C LEU A 376 -20.55 -4.63 20.78
N ARG A 377 -19.54 -4.24 20.00
CA ARG A 377 -19.32 -2.83 19.65
C ARG A 377 -20.33 -2.29 18.66
N ASP A 378 -20.82 -1.10 18.96
CA ASP A 378 -21.70 -0.40 18.05
C ASP A 378 -20.93 0.21 16.87
N ARG A 379 -21.65 0.43 15.76
CA ARG A 379 -21.06 0.98 14.54
C ARG A 379 -20.53 2.40 14.72
N ASN A 380 -21.11 3.20 15.60
CA ASN A 380 -20.73 4.59 15.82
C ASN A 380 -19.40 4.69 16.59
N GLU A 381 -19.19 3.83 17.58
CA GLU A 381 -17.92 3.62 18.28
C GLU A 381 -16.81 3.27 17.29
N ILE A 382 -17.01 2.23 16.47
CA ILE A 382 -16.03 1.82 15.44
C ILE A 382 -15.75 2.99 14.48
N ARG A 383 -16.79 3.65 13.98
CA ARG A 383 -16.64 4.75 13.02
C ARG A 383 -15.88 5.93 13.60
N THR A 384 -16.24 6.40 14.79
CA THR A 384 -15.58 7.57 15.42
C THR A 384 -14.14 7.25 15.81
N ALA A 385 -13.85 6.01 16.23
CA ALA A 385 -12.49 5.53 16.44
C ALA A 385 -11.67 5.50 15.14
N GLN A 386 -12.24 5.01 14.04
CA GLN A 386 -11.60 5.01 12.71
C GLN A 386 -11.33 6.43 12.21
N GLU A 387 -12.32 7.34 12.32
CA GLU A 387 -12.15 8.75 11.94
C GLU A 387 -11.02 9.42 12.76
N LEU A 388 -10.92 9.15 14.07
CA LEU A 388 -9.81 9.66 14.89
C LEU A 388 -8.47 9.03 14.49
N GLY A 389 -8.45 7.71 14.23
CA GLY A 389 -7.27 7.03 13.71
C GLY A 389 -6.78 7.66 12.41
N ILE A 390 -7.68 8.00 11.49
CA ILE A 390 -7.35 8.69 10.23
C ILE A 390 -6.81 10.10 10.48
N ASN A 391 -7.33 10.85 11.46
CA ASN A 391 -6.73 12.12 11.88
C ASN A 391 -5.28 11.95 12.35
N ILE A 392 -5.00 10.89 13.12
CA ILE A 392 -3.64 10.55 13.57
C ILE A 392 -2.75 10.21 12.38
N LEU A 393 -3.21 9.35 11.46
CA LEU A 393 -2.45 9.00 10.25
C LEU A 393 -2.13 10.24 9.40
N HIS A 394 -3.14 11.07 9.16
CA HIS A 394 -2.99 12.31 8.39
C HIS A 394 -2.01 13.28 9.04
N PHE A 395 -2.11 13.45 10.37
CA PHE A 395 -1.18 14.28 11.13
C PHE A 395 0.26 13.76 11.05
N ALA A 396 0.44 12.44 11.13
CA ALA A 396 1.74 11.80 11.04
C ALA A 396 2.44 12.07 9.71
N TRP A 397 1.74 11.83 8.60
CA TRP A 397 2.27 12.16 7.28
C TRP A 397 2.53 13.65 7.11
N ARG A 398 1.57 14.50 7.49
CA ARG A 398 1.68 15.95 7.28
C ARG A 398 2.84 16.56 8.06
N ARG A 399 3.00 16.19 9.33
CA ARG A 399 4.11 16.67 10.17
C ARG A 399 5.44 16.27 9.54
N ARG A 400 5.58 15.00 9.16
CA ARG A 400 6.80 14.49 8.56
C ARG A 400 7.15 15.20 7.25
N GLN A 401 6.17 15.35 6.37
CA GLN A 401 6.34 16.05 5.10
C GLN A 401 6.83 17.49 5.32
N ILE A 402 6.18 18.24 6.22
CA ILE A 402 6.56 19.63 6.50
C ILE A 402 7.96 19.70 7.11
N THR A 403 8.30 18.81 8.06
CA THR A 403 9.63 18.76 8.65
C THR A 403 10.71 18.49 7.60
N GLN A 404 10.46 17.56 6.67
CA GLN A 404 11.39 17.25 5.59
C GLN A 404 11.55 18.39 4.59
N LEU A 405 10.50 19.20 4.35
CA LEU A 405 10.59 20.39 3.50
C LEU A 405 11.40 21.53 4.12
N MET A 406 11.65 21.48 5.44
CA MET A 406 12.45 22.48 6.17
C MET A 406 13.93 22.08 6.30
N GLN A 407 14.30 20.86 5.94
CA GLN A 407 15.68 20.37 5.89
C GLN A 407 16.29 20.68 4.52
#